data_AF-A0A8T5LWM1-F1
#
_entry.id   AF-A0A8T5LWM1-F1
#
_cell.length_a   1.000
_cell.length_b   1.000
_cell.length_c   1.000
_cell.angle_alpha   90.00
_cell.angle_beta   90.00
_cell.angle_gamma   90.00
#
_symmetry.space_group_name_H-M   'P 1'
#
loop_
_entity.id
_entity.type
_entity.pdbx_description
1 polymer ?
#
loop_
_entity_poly.entity_id
_entity_poly.type
_entity_poly.pdbx_seq_one_letter_code
_entity_poly.pdbx_strand_id
1 'polypeptide(L)'
;MSVELEFTGGVDDLISGELGGVQLLINDLERRVKLMVDHGQPPDRYNKYFAFPEQISPFRLISVAKKLGLYNTLEGILRQDLLLAAGQKLVPLDTDALLLTHGHYDHAAGLNLIRPDLETWMHPLTKRMLYSWQMMSGTTRNQFVDVYTNMFTAPKKYGKEKFVSGEEARIPRNIKTFESGITFKIKDMNVTAYLVDHSLVGAVGYIIDTSEGKIAISGDIRLRGRRRGDTEAFFKEAMDA
;
A
#
# COMPACT_ATOMS: atom_id res chain seq x y z
N MET A 1 -10.68 -24.73 -3.29
CA MET A 1 -10.40 -23.62 -2.37
C MET A 1 -10.93 -22.38 -3.07
N SER A 2 -11.92 -21.70 -2.48
CA SER A 2 -12.51 -20.46 -3.00
C SER A 2 -11.76 -19.22 -2.52
N VAL A 3 -10.85 -19.35 -1.55
CA VAL A 3 -9.98 -18.27 -1.10
C VAL A 3 -8.53 -18.65 -1.38
N GLU A 4 -7.80 -17.76 -2.06
CA GLU A 4 -6.38 -17.92 -2.36
C GLU A 4 -5.58 -16.84 -1.63
N LEU A 5 -4.47 -17.24 -1.02
CA LEU A 5 -3.51 -16.35 -0.36
C LEU A 5 -2.18 -16.40 -1.08
N GLU A 6 -1.67 -15.24 -1.48
CA GLU A 6 -0.37 -15.13 -2.15
C GLU A 6 0.52 -14.15 -1.38
N PHE A 7 1.62 -14.66 -0.85
CA PHE A 7 2.64 -13.86 -0.16
C PHE A 7 3.68 -13.42 -1.18
N THR A 8 3.70 -12.12 -1.46
CA THR A 8 4.53 -11.55 -2.53
C THR A 8 5.62 -10.61 -2.03
N GLY A 9 5.70 -10.44 -0.71
CA GLY A 9 6.73 -9.68 -0.02
C GLY A 9 6.71 -9.98 1.49
N GLY A 10 7.87 -9.81 2.15
CA GLY A 10 8.10 -10.23 3.54
C GLY A 10 8.39 -11.73 3.70
N VAL A 11 8.39 -12.48 2.60
CA VAL A 11 8.71 -13.91 2.53
C VAL A 11 9.80 -14.11 1.48
N ASP A 12 10.79 -14.96 1.77
CA ASP A 12 11.84 -15.33 0.81
C ASP A 12 11.58 -16.74 0.24
N ASP A 13 11.36 -17.72 1.11
CA ASP A 13 10.96 -19.08 0.74
C ASP A 13 9.94 -19.69 1.73
N LEU A 14 9.65 -20.98 1.60
CA LEU A 14 8.66 -21.68 2.44
C LEU A 14 9.01 -21.72 3.94
N ILE A 15 10.28 -21.51 4.30
CA ILE A 15 10.79 -21.61 5.67
C ILE A 15 11.52 -20.33 6.13
N SER A 16 11.80 -19.39 5.23
CA SER A 16 12.52 -18.16 5.51
C SER A 16 11.75 -16.90 5.07
N GLY A 17 11.87 -15.85 5.89
CA GLY A 17 11.23 -14.56 5.67
C GLY A 17 12.24 -13.45 5.43
N GLU A 18 11.75 -12.31 4.95
CA GLU A 18 12.52 -11.07 4.86
C GLU A 18 11.98 -10.06 5.88
N LEU A 19 12.88 -9.29 6.50
CA LEU A 19 12.47 -8.20 7.37
C LEU A 19 11.82 -7.10 6.53
N GLY A 20 10.52 -6.90 6.72
CA GLY A 20 9.76 -5.84 6.05
C GLY A 20 9.44 -6.14 4.59
N GLY A 21 8.85 -5.16 3.90
CA GLY A 21 8.39 -5.35 2.53
C GLY A 21 7.17 -6.25 2.45
N VAL A 22 6.31 -6.25 3.48
CA VAL A 22 5.14 -7.12 3.58
C VAL A 22 4.14 -6.80 2.47
N GLN A 23 3.73 -7.83 1.73
CA GLN A 23 2.75 -7.75 0.66
C GLN A 23 1.97 -9.06 0.57
N LEU A 24 0.69 -9.03 0.93
CA LEU A 24 -0.19 -10.19 0.88
C LEU A 24 -1.36 -9.91 -0.06
N LEU A 25 -1.62 -10.82 -0.99
CA LEU A 25 -2.87 -10.84 -1.75
C LEU A 25 -3.85 -11.84 -1.17
N ILE A 26 -5.11 -11.44 -1.14
CA ILE A 26 -6.25 -12.27 -0.73
C ILE A 26 -7.24 -12.24 -1.88
N ASN A 27 -7.50 -13.38 -2.49
CA ASN A 27 -8.41 -13.52 -3.63
C ASN A 27 -9.55 -14.46 -3.26
N ASP A 28 -10.73 -13.90 -3.00
CA ASP A 28 -11.94 -14.67 -2.78
C ASP A 28 -12.67 -14.84 -4.12
N LEU A 29 -12.46 -16.01 -4.74
CA LEU A 29 -12.99 -16.38 -6.06
C LEU A 29 -14.52 -16.47 -6.07
N GLU A 30 -15.12 -16.86 -4.94
CA GLU A 30 -16.58 -16.97 -4.82
C GLU A 30 -17.22 -15.57 -4.74
N ARG A 31 -16.69 -14.70 -3.88
CA ARG A 31 -17.16 -13.31 -3.74
C ARG A 31 -16.66 -12.41 -4.88
N ARG A 32 -15.68 -12.87 -5.67
CA ARG A 32 -15.01 -12.11 -6.74
C ARG A 32 -14.43 -10.79 -6.22
N VAL A 33 -13.74 -10.89 -5.08
CA VAL A 33 -13.07 -9.76 -4.42
C VAL A 33 -11.59 -10.09 -4.25
N LYS A 34 -10.73 -9.20 -4.76
CA LYS A 34 -9.27 -9.31 -4.61
C LYS A 34 -8.74 -8.13 -3.79
N LEU A 35 -8.15 -8.41 -2.64
CA LEU A 35 -7.55 -7.42 -1.76
C LEU A 35 -6.03 -7.57 -1.72
N MET A 36 -5.33 -6.45 -1.56
CA MET A 36 -3.93 -6.43 -1.19
C MET A 36 -3.78 -5.87 0.21
N VAL A 37 -2.87 -6.42 1.01
CA VAL A 37 -2.53 -5.93 2.34
C VAL A 37 -1.09 -5.48 2.34
N ASP A 38 -0.91 -4.19 2.67
CA ASP A 38 0.33 -3.43 2.60
C ASP A 38 1.00 -3.44 1.20
N HIS A 39 1.97 -2.54 1.02
CA HIS A 39 2.87 -2.53 -0.14
C HIS A 39 4.21 -1.94 0.30
N GLY A 40 4.98 -2.75 1.03
CA GLY A 40 6.21 -2.32 1.68
C GLY A 40 7.45 -2.33 0.80
N GLN A 41 8.47 -1.54 1.18
CA GLN A 41 9.84 -1.73 0.68
C GLN A 41 10.62 -2.68 1.60
N PRO A 42 11.28 -3.72 1.09
CA PRO A 42 12.22 -4.54 1.84
C PRO A 42 13.52 -3.75 2.11
N PRO A 43 13.79 -3.32 3.36
CA PRO A 43 14.95 -2.50 3.71
C PRO A 43 16.29 -3.15 3.34
N ASP A 44 16.48 -4.44 3.67
CA ASP A 44 17.77 -5.11 3.46
C ASP A 44 18.12 -5.24 1.98
N ARG A 45 17.13 -5.58 1.14
CA ARG A 45 17.30 -5.61 -0.32
C ARG A 45 17.54 -4.23 -0.91
N TYR A 46 16.85 -3.20 -0.42
CA TYR A 46 17.03 -1.83 -0.89
C TYR A 46 18.43 -1.29 -0.56
N ASN A 47 18.89 -1.50 0.68
CA ASN A 47 20.15 -0.99 1.18
C ASN A 47 21.39 -1.64 0.53
N LYS A 48 21.23 -2.76 -0.19
CA LYS A 48 22.29 -3.34 -1.04
C LYS A 48 22.67 -2.45 -2.22
N TYR A 49 21.73 -1.64 -2.71
CA TYR A 49 21.88 -0.89 -3.96
C TYR A 49 21.79 0.63 -3.79
N PHE A 50 21.03 1.09 -2.80
CA PHE A 50 20.75 2.52 -2.61
C PHE A 50 21.08 2.92 -1.18
N ALA A 51 21.76 4.06 -1.05
CA ALA A 51 22.03 4.72 0.21
C ALA A 51 21.87 6.22 0.01
N PHE A 52 21.58 6.97 1.08
CA PHE A 52 21.51 8.42 0.99
C PHE A 52 22.81 9.00 0.40
N PRO A 53 22.76 9.92 -0.59
CA PRO A 53 21.56 10.55 -1.16
C PRO A 53 21.03 9.90 -2.45
N GLU A 54 21.58 8.76 -2.88
CA GLU A 54 21.20 8.07 -4.12
C GLU A 54 19.78 7.50 -4.04
N GLN A 55 19.03 7.68 -5.13
CA GLN A 55 17.64 7.28 -5.23
C GLN A 55 17.31 6.77 -6.63
N ILE A 56 16.31 5.91 -6.69
CA ILE A 56 15.75 5.45 -7.95
C ILE A 56 15.02 6.63 -8.60
N SER A 57 15.39 6.95 -9.84
CA SER A 57 14.64 7.92 -10.64
C SER A 57 13.18 7.46 -10.77
N PRO A 58 12.18 8.34 -10.56
CA PRO A 58 10.76 7.98 -10.70
C PRO A 58 10.44 7.30 -12.04
N PHE A 59 11.04 7.79 -13.14
CA PHE A 59 10.86 7.23 -14.50
C PHE A 59 11.39 5.80 -14.67
N ARG A 60 12.31 5.38 -13.80
CA ARG A 60 12.91 4.03 -13.82
C ARG A 60 12.42 3.17 -12.66
N LEU A 61 11.51 3.68 -11.82
CA LEU A 61 11.13 3.04 -10.57
C LEU A 61 10.57 1.63 -10.80
N ILE A 62 9.63 1.45 -11.73
CA ILE A 62 9.09 0.13 -12.08
C ILE A 62 10.17 -0.80 -12.63
N SER A 63 10.99 -0.33 -13.58
CA SER A 63 12.01 -1.16 -14.21
C SER A 63 13.08 -1.61 -13.22
N VAL A 64 13.52 -0.72 -12.33
CA VAL A 64 14.51 -1.02 -11.29
C VAL A 64 13.90 -1.91 -10.21
N ALA A 65 12.67 -1.61 -9.77
CA ALA A 65 11.95 -2.44 -8.80
C ALA A 65 11.82 -3.88 -9.28
N LYS A 66 11.40 -4.09 -10.54
CA LYS A 66 11.27 -5.42 -11.14
C LYS A 66 12.62 -6.12 -11.28
N LYS A 67 13.64 -5.42 -11.76
CA LYS A 67 14.97 -6.01 -12.04
C LYS A 67 15.75 -6.38 -10.77
N LEU A 68 15.57 -5.61 -9.70
CA LEU A 68 16.23 -5.83 -8.41
C LEU A 68 15.35 -6.54 -7.39
N GLY A 69 14.11 -6.88 -7.76
CA GLY A 69 13.12 -7.49 -6.87
C GLY A 69 12.74 -6.61 -5.67
N LEU A 70 12.82 -5.27 -5.77
CA LEU A 70 12.61 -4.40 -4.60
C LEU A 70 11.15 -4.24 -4.19
N TYR A 71 10.22 -4.54 -5.08
CA TYR A 71 8.78 -4.47 -4.80
C TYR A 71 8.10 -5.55 -5.63
N ASN A 72 6.95 -6.05 -5.19
CA ASN A 72 6.09 -6.77 -6.12
C ASN A 72 5.57 -5.79 -7.18
N THR A 73 5.65 -6.22 -8.43
CA THR A 73 5.25 -5.45 -9.61
C THR A 73 4.05 -6.10 -10.29
N LEU A 74 3.00 -6.38 -9.52
CA LEU A 74 1.71 -6.84 -10.06
C LEU A 74 1.19 -5.82 -11.05
N GLU A 75 0.98 -6.21 -12.30
CA GLU A 75 0.83 -5.24 -13.40
C GLU A 75 -0.44 -4.35 -13.25
N GLY A 76 -1.53 -4.87 -12.68
CA GLY A 76 -2.81 -4.16 -12.56
C GLY A 76 -2.83 -3.00 -11.56
N ILE A 77 -1.98 -3.06 -10.52
CA ILE A 77 -1.94 -2.05 -9.43
C ILE A 77 -0.92 -0.94 -9.67
N LEU A 78 -0.03 -1.11 -10.65
CA LEU A 78 1.04 -0.15 -10.91
C LEU A 78 0.51 1.12 -11.56
N ARG A 79 1.21 2.22 -11.26
CA ARG A 79 1.03 3.53 -11.87
C ARG A 79 1.15 3.47 -13.38
N GLN A 80 0.05 3.83 -14.04
CA GLN A 80 -0.05 3.82 -15.49
C GLN A 80 0.91 4.82 -16.15
N ASP A 81 1.18 5.97 -15.51
CA ASP A 81 2.15 6.95 -16.01
C ASP A 81 3.59 6.41 -15.98
N LEU A 82 3.95 5.66 -14.94
CA LEU A 82 5.25 5.02 -14.83
C LEU A 82 5.39 3.83 -15.80
N LEU A 83 4.32 3.07 -16.04
CA LEU A 83 4.31 2.00 -17.06
C LEU A 83 4.58 2.56 -18.45
N LEU A 84 3.88 3.63 -18.83
CA LEU A 84 4.08 4.30 -20.11
C LEU A 84 5.51 4.88 -20.22
N ALA A 85 6.06 5.47 -19.14
CA ALA A 85 7.43 5.97 -19.13
C ALA A 85 8.48 4.85 -19.30
N ALA A 86 8.15 3.65 -18.82
CA ALA A 86 8.95 2.43 -19.02
C ALA A 86 8.70 1.73 -20.37
N GLY A 87 7.88 2.31 -21.26
CA GLY A 87 7.53 1.71 -22.55
C GLY A 87 6.63 0.47 -22.45
N GLN A 88 5.95 0.28 -21.32
CA GLN A 88 5.05 -0.84 -21.08
C GLN A 88 3.60 -0.49 -21.44
N LYS A 89 2.78 -1.53 -21.66
CA LYS A 89 1.36 -1.38 -21.96
C LYS A 89 0.59 -1.01 -20.69
N LEU A 90 -0.49 -0.26 -20.87
CA LEU A 90 -1.46 -0.01 -19.82
C LEU A 90 -2.15 -1.31 -19.43
N VAL A 91 -2.41 -1.48 -18.14
CA VAL A 91 -3.03 -2.69 -17.59
C VAL A 91 -4.27 -2.28 -16.79
N PRO A 92 -5.44 -2.90 -17.07
CA PRO A 92 -6.64 -2.67 -16.28
C PRO A 92 -6.43 -3.01 -14.80
N LEU A 93 -7.17 -2.32 -13.93
CA LEU A 93 -7.15 -2.64 -12.51
C LEU A 93 -7.78 -4.02 -12.27
N ASP A 94 -7.07 -4.89 -11.56
CA ASP A 94 -7.46 -6.27 -11.25
C ASP A 94 -7.66 -6.52 -9.74
N THR A 95 -7.37 -5.51 -8.92
CA THR A 95 -7.41 -5.55 -7.46
C THR A 95 -8.40 -4.50 -6.97
N ASP A 96 -9.25 -4.87 -6.02
CA ASP A 96 -10.37 -4.03 -5.60
C ASP A 96 -9.96 -2.98 -4.59
N ALA A 97 -9.08 -3.35 -3.67
CA ALA A 97 -8.58 -2.43 -2.67
C ALA A 97 -7.23 -2.85 -2.10
N LEU A 98 -6.51 -1.85 -1.58
CA LEU A 98 -5.34 -1.99 -0.73
C LEU A 98 -5.75 -1.67 0.72
N LEU A 99 -5.53 -2.59 1.64
CA LEU A 99 -5.62 -2.37 3.09
C LEU A 99 -4.24 -2.06 3.64
N LEU A 100 -4.03 -0.86 4.20
CA LEU A 100 -2.76 -0.48 4.79
C LEU A 100 -2.84 -0.60 6.33
N THR A 101 -1.97 -1.41 6.92
CA THR A 101 -1.93 -1.65 8.36
C THR A 101 -1.39 -0.43 9.11
N HIS A 102 -0.29 0.14 8.66
CA HIS A 102 0.32 1.32 9.27
C HIS A 102 1.33 2.03 8.37
N GLY A 103 1.89 3.13 8.86
CA GLY A 103 2.71 4.06 8.06
C GLY A 103 4.21 3.82 8.08
N HIS A 104 4.73 2.68 8.53
CA HIS A 104 6.16 2.41 8.38
C HIS A 104 6.52 2.18 6.90
N TYR A 105 7.78 2.45 6.55
CA TYR A 105 8.24 2.41 5.15
C TYR A 105 8.16 0.99 4.56
N ASP A 106 8.47 -0.01 5.37
CA ASP A 106 8.38 -1.42 5.03
C ASP A 106 6.94 -1.96 4.93
N HIS A 107 5.93 -1.09 5.07
CA HIS A 107 4.52 -1.37 4.79
C HIS A 107 3.92 -0.40 3.75
N ALA A 108 4.39 0.85 3.70
CA ALA A 108 3.75 1.91 2.91
C ALA A 108 4.59 2.48 1.75
N ALA A 109 5.92 2.21 1.70
CA ALA A 109 6.80 2.85 0.72
C ALA A 109 6.43 2.58 -0.74
N GLY A 110 5.93 1.38 -0.99
CA GLY A 110 5.54 0.92 -2.30
C GLY A 110 4.27 1.60 -2.82
N LEU A 111 3.51 2.32 -1.99
CA LEU A 111 2.43 3.19 -2.47
C LEU A 111 2.90 4.10 -3.61
N ASN A 112 4.16 4.55 -3.61
CA ASN A 112 4.77 5.34 -4.70
C ASN A 112 4.64 4.70 -6.10
N LEU A 113 4.60 3.37 -6.17
CA LEU A 113 4.39 2.56 -7.37
C LEU A 113 2.92 2.32 -7.69
N ILE A 114 2.03 2.42 -6.70
CA ILE A 114 0.62 2.08 -6.82
C ILE A 114 -0.16 3.22 -7.48
N ARG A 115 -1.04 2.89 -8.42
CA ARG A 115 -1.92 3.84 -9.11
C ARG A 115 -2.87 4.56 -8.14
N PRO A 116 -3.15 5.87 -8.33
CA PRO A 116 -3.92 6.66 -7.36
C PRO A 116 -5.42 6.32 -7.32
N ASP A 117 -5.95 5.64 -8.33
CA ASP A 117 -7.37 5.28 -8.44
C ASP A 117 -7.75 3.99 -7.68
N LEU A 118 -6.79 3.14 -7.33
CA LEU A 118 -7.01 1.98 -6.46
C LEU A 118 -7.50 2.44 -5.08
N GLU A 119 -8.63 1.91 -4.63
CA GLU A 119 -9.13 2.19 -3.28
C GLU A 119 -8.11 1.77 -2.23
N THR A 120 -7.64 2.73 -1.45
CA THR A 120 -6.66 2.48 -0.41
C THR A 120 -7.28 2.78 0.95
N TRP A 121 -7.51 1.74 1.76
CA TRP A 121 -8.08 1.85 3.09
C TRP A 121 -6.99 1.95 4.14
N MET A 122 -7.10 2.96 5.01
CA MET A 122 -6.19 3.13 6.13
C MET A 122 -6.84 3.91 7.28
N HIS A 123 -6.32 3.76 8.49
CA HIS A 123 -6.79 4.55 9.62
C HIS A 123 -6.50 6.06 9.39
N PRO A 124 -7.39 6.99 9.82
CA PRO A 124 -7.18 8.43 9.67
C PRO A 124 -5.84 8.94 10.23
N LEU A 125 -5.35 8.33 11.32
CA LEU A 125 -4.04 8.69 11.90
C LEU A 125 -2.88 8.27 11.00
N THR A 126 -2.95 7.09 10.38
CA THR A 126 -1.96 6.64 9.38
C THR A 126 -1.92 7.59 8.19
N LYS A 127 -3.10 7.99 7.68
CA LYS A 127 -3.20 9.00 6.61
C LYS A 127 -2.50 10.31 6.97
N ARG A 128 -2.72 10.82 8.19
CA ARG A 128 -2.09 12.08 8.67
C ARG A 128 -0.57 11.94 8.82
N MET A 129 -0.09 10.78 9.28
CA MET A 129 1.35 10.52 9.38
C MET A 129 2.00 10.48 8.00
N LEU A 130 1.41 9.74 7.06
CA LEU A 130 1.90 9.66 5.69
C LEU A 130 1.84 11.01 4.96
N TYR A 131 0.78 11.78 5.17
CA TYR A 131 0.67 13.15 4.65
C TYR A 131 1.83 14.02 5.15
N SER A 132 2.08 14.00 6.47
CA SER A 132 3.17 14.77 7.07
C SER A 132 4.52 14.35 6.48
N TRP A 133 4.74 13.05 6.31
CA TRP A 133 5.98 12.53 5.74
C TRP A 133 6.17 12.95 4.27
N GLN A 134 5.11 12.87 3.47
CA GLN A 134 5.09 13.35 2.09
C GLN A 134 5.47 14.83 2.03
N MET A 135 4.82 15.69 2.82
CA MET A 135 5.09 17.14 2.84
C MET A 135 6.53 17.47 3.22
N MET A 136 7.13 16.72 4.16
CA MET A 136 8.51 16.95 4.60
C MET A 136 9.57 16.44 3.62
N SER A 137 9.23 15.47 2.76
CA SER A 137 10.18 14.81 1.86
C SER A 137 10.28 15.43 0.45
N GLY A 138 9.43 16.41 0.14
CA GLY A 138 9.28 16.99 -1.20
C GLY A 138 8.37 16.17 -2.11
N THR A 139 7.90 16.78 -3.20
CA THR A 139 6.83 16.24 -4.08
C THR A 139 7.25 15.06 -4.96
N THR A 140 8.54 14.75 -5.03
CA THR A 140 9.10 13.72 -5.94
C THR A 140 9.52 12.43 -5.24
N ARG A 141 9.54 12.40 -3.91
CA ARG A 141 10.05 11.26 -3.12
C ARG A 141 8.94 10.38 -2.58
N ASN A 142 8.20 10.91 -1.60
CA ASN A 142 7.09 10.20 -1.01
C ASN A 142 5.79 10.76 -1.58
N GLN A 143 4.98 9.89 -2.17
CA GLN A 143 3.71 10.19 -2.80
C GLN A 143 2.63 9.28 -2.20
N PHE A 144 2.49 9.33 -0.88
CA PHE A 144 1.64 8.41 -0.11
C PHE A 144 0.16 8.79 -0.09
N VAL A 145 -0.15 10.09 -0.13
CA VAL A 145 -1.52 10.62 -0.07
C VAL A 145 -1.91 11.26 -1.40
N ASP A 146 -0.94 11.89 -2.06
CA ASP A 146 -1.09 12.44 -3.40
C ASP A 146 0.01 11.91 -4.32
N VAL A 147 -0.33 11.77 -5.59
CA VAL A 147 0.59 11.41 -6.66
C VAL A 147 0.86 12.65 -7.49
N TYR A 148 2.12 12.86 -7.85
CA TYR A 148 2.50 13.82 -8.87
C TYR A 148 2.84 13.03 -10.14
N THR A 149 1.99 13.15 -11.15
CA THR A 149 2.17 12.45 -12.44
C THR A 149 3.30 13.09 -13.23
N ASN A 150 4.09 12.26 -13.91
CA ASN A 150 5.23 12.74 -14.69
C ASN A 150 4.93 12.84 -16.19
N MET A 151 3.71 12.49 -16.63
CA MET A 151 3.39 12.24 -18.05
C MET A 151 2.13 12.96 -18.55
N PHE A 152 1.45 13.73 -17.71
CA PHE A 152 0.26 14.45 -18.15
C PHE A 152 0.63 15.71 -18.94
N THR A 153 -0.18 15.99 -19.95
CA THR A 153 -0.11 17.22 -20.73
C THR A 153 -1.37 18.04 -20.53
N ALA A 154 -1.23 19.36 -20.58
CA ALA A 154 -2.34 20.31 -20.53
C ALA A 154 -2.24 21.29 -21.71
N PRO A 155 -3.37 21.80 -22.21
CA PRO A 155 -3.37 22.81 -23.27
C PRO A 155 -2.66 24.09 -22.79
N LYS A 156 -1.83 24.69 -23.67
CA LYS A 156 -1.26 26.01 -23.39
C LYS A 156 -2.29 27.10 -23.69
N LYS A 157 -2.18 28.23 -22.97
CA LYS A 157 -2.93 29.46 -23.29
C LYS A 157 -2.65 29.94 -24.72
N TYR A 158 -1.44 29.70 -25.22
CA TYR A 158 -1.04 29.91 -26.62
C TYR A 158 -0.07 28.79 -27.06
N GLY A 159 -0.37 28.09 -28.16
CA GLY A 159 0.48 27.04 -28.75
C GLY A 159 0.12 25.60 -28.35
N LYS A 160 0.99 24.64 -28.70
CA LYS A 160 0.82 23.19 -28.41
C LYS A 160 0.96 22.87 -26.92
N GLU A 161 0.44 21.71 -26.51
CA GLU A 161 0.40 21.22 -25.12
C GLU A 161 1.72 21.38 -24.34
N LYS A 162 1.61 21.57 -23.02
CA LYS A 162 2.73 21.54 -22.06
C LYS A 162 2.64 20.30 -21.18
N PHE A 163 3.77 19.78 -20.73
CA PHE A 163 3.78 18.87 -19.60
C PHE A 163 3.37 19.62 -18.33
N VAL A 164 2.50 19.01 -17.52
CA VAL A 164 2.11 19.57 -16.22
C VAL A 164 3.16 19.21 -15.16
N SER A 165 3.34 20.09 -14.18
CA SER A 165 4.27 19.88 -13.07
C SER A 165 3.77 20.59 -11.82
N GLY A 166 4.34 20.25 -10.66
CA GLY A 166 3.93 20.82 -9.39
C GLY A 166 2.46 20.51 -9.08
N GLU A 167 1.73 21.48 -8.52
CA GLU A 167 0.34 21.29 -8.09
C GLU A 167 -0.61 20.94 -9.24
N GLU A 168 -0.34 21.40 -10.47
CA GLU A 168 -1.14 21.06 -11.66
C GLU A 168 -1.03 19.57 -12.02
N ALA A 169 0.05 18.91 -11.59
CA ALA A 169 0.26 17.47 -11.76
C ALA A 169 -0.21 16.65 -10.55
N ARG A 170 -0.80 17.28 -9.51
CA ARG A 170 -1.22 16.57 -8.31
C ARG A 170 -2.54 15.85 -8.54
N ILE A 171 -2.54 14.56 -8.23
CA ILE A 171 -3.71 13.68 -8.25
C ILE A 171 -3.86 13.10 -6.84
N PRO A 172 -4.97 13.38 -6.13
CA PRO A 172 -5.20 12.77 -4.84
C PRO A 172 -5.42 11.27 -5.01
N ARG A 173 -4.89 10.45 -4.10
CA ARG A 173 -5.21 9.02 -4.06
C ARG A 173 -6.63 8.81 -3.55
N ASN A 174 -7.28 7.76 -4.04
CA ASN A 174 -8.58 7.30 -3.59
C ASN A 174 -8.48 6.63 -2.22
N ILE A 175 -8.15 7.43 -1.19
CA ILE A 175 -8.02 6.97 0.17
C ILE A 175 -9.38 6.94 0.84
N LYS A 176 -9.76 5.75 1.32
CA LYS A 176 -10.89 5.54 2.22
C LYS A 176 -10.36 5.41 3.64
N THR A 177 -11.12 5.92 4.60
CA THR A 177 -10.78 5.80 6.01
C THR A 177 -11.91 5.14 6.76
N PHE A 178 -11.57 4.42 7.82
CA PHE A 178 -12.51 3.73 8.69
C PHE A 178 -12.32 4.16 10.15
N GLU A 179 -13.27 3.75 10.98
CA GLU A 179 -13.18 3.84 12.43
C GLU A 179 -12.84 2.45 13.00
N SER A 180 -12.02 2.42 14.06
CA SER A 180 -11.62 1.18 14.71
C SER A 180 -12.82 0.44 15.30
N GLY A 181 -12.93 -0.87 15.09
CA GLY A 181 -14.01 -1.72 15.56
C GLY A 181 -15.31 -1.60 14.75
N ILE A 182 -15.36 -0.73 13.74
CA ILE A 182 -16.53 -0.58 12.87
C ILE A 182 -16.28 -1.33 11.56
N THR A 183 -17.14 -2.29 11.24
CA THR A 183 -17.09 -3.03 9.99
C THR A 183 -17.42 -2.13 8.81
N PHE A 184 -16.60 -2.21 7.77
CA PHE A 184 -16.84 -1.60 6.47
C PHE A 184 -16.82 -2.69 5.38
N LYS A 185 -17.31 -2.35 4.19
CA LYS A 185 -17.50 -3.30 3.10
C LYS A 185 -16.69 -2.91 1.88
N ILE A 186 -15.99 -3.89 1.30
CA ILE A 186 -15.31 -3.77 0.01
C ILE A 186 -15.97 -4.78 -0.91
N LYS A 187 -16.78 -4.29 -1.88
CA LYS A 187 -17.69 -5.11 -2.67
C LYS A 187 -18.56 -6.02 -1.79
N ASP A 188 -18.38 -7.34 -1.85
CA ASP A 188 -19.15 -8.32 -1.08
C ASP A 188 -18.39 -8.84 0.15
N MET A 189 -17.23 -8.24 0.48
CA MET A 189 -16.37 -8.63 1.59
C MET A 189 -16.51 -7.67 2.77
N ASN A 190 -16.77 -8.21 3.97
CA ASN A 190 -16.79 -7.42 5.21
C ASN A 190 -15.39 -7.37 5.81
N VAL A 191 -14.94 -6.19 6.21
CA VAL A 191 -13.64 -5.95 6.81
C VAL A 191 -13.83 -5.12 8.09
N THR A 192 -13.19 -5.54 9.18
CA THR A 192 -13.15 -4.78 10.42
C THR A 192 -11.70 -4.52 10.79
N ALA A 193 -11.36 -3.27 11.09
CA ALA A 193 -10.03 -2.90 11.52
C ALA A 193 -10.02 -2.56 13.01
N TYR A 194 -9.01 -3.00 13.75
CA TYR A 194 -8.83 -2.67 15.16
C TYR A 194 -7.49 -1.99 15.34
N LEU A 195 -7.46 -0.88 16.08
CA LEU A 195 -6.20 -0.29 16.50
C LEU A 195 -5.35 -1.31 17.27
N VAL A 196 -4.05 -1.22 17.10
CA VAL A 196 -3.06 -2.02 17.83
C VAL A 196 -1.96 -1.14 18.39
N ASP A 197 -1.25 -1.64 19.41
CA ASP A 197 -0.05 -1.01 19.94
C ASP A 197 1.11 -1.21 18.99
N HIS A 198 1.72 -0.11 18.54
CA HIS A 198 2.95 -0.13 17.76
C HIS A 198 3.71 1.19 17.94
N SER A 199 4.88 1.35 17.30
CA SER A 199 5.64 2.59 17.35
C SER A 199 4.99 3.78 16.63
N LEU A 200 4.09 3.51 15.67
CA LEU A 200 3.34 4.57 14.98
C LEU A 200 1.88 4.59 15.41
N VAL A 201 1.33 5.80 15.51
CA VAL A 201 -0.10 5.99 15.71
C VAL A 201 -0.89 5.54 14.48
N GLY A 202 -2.08 5.00 14.70
CA GLY A 202 -2.95 4.53 13.64
C GLY A 202 -2.63 3.14 13.08
N ALA A 203 -1.68 2.42 13.69
CA ALA A 203 -1.48 1.01 13.38
C ALA A 203 -2.74 0.21 13.69
N VAL A 204 -3.10 -0.69 12.78
CA VAL A 204 -4.26 -1.57 12.91
C VAL A 204 -3.95 -3.01 12.52
N GLY A 205 -4.70 -3.93 13.13
CA GLY A 205 -4.94 -5.26 12.60
C GLY A 205 -6.30 -5.32 11.87
N TYR A 206 -6.43 -6.22 10.90
CA TYR A 206 -7.65 -6.44 10.12
C TYR A 206 -8.24 -7.82 10.43
N ILE A 207 -9.57 -7.90 10.48
CA ILE A 207 -10.34 -9.13 10.42
C ILE A 207 -11.19 -9.07 9.14
N ILE A 208 -10.98 -10.03 8.25
CA ILE A 208 -11.57 -10.07 6.91
C ILE A 208 -12.46 -11.30 6.83
N ASP A 209 -13.76 -11.08 6.62
CA ASP A 209 -14.74 -12.13 6.38
C ASP A 209 -14.61 -12.59 4.92
N THR A 210 -14.31 -13.86 4.68
CA THR A 210 -14.20 -14.49 3.36
C THR A 210 -15.20 -15.63 3.19
N SER A 211 -15.34 -16.17 1.98
CA SER A 211 -16.21 -17.34 1.72
C SER A 211 -15.80 -18.61 2.48
N GLU A 212 -14.53 -18.76 2.86
CA GLU A 212 -14.03 -19.93 3.62
C GLU A 212 -13.84 -19.67 5.13
N GLY A 213 -14.25 -18.50 5.63
CA GLY A 213 -14.11 -18.12 7.04
C GLY A 213 -13.43 -16.77 7.22
N LYS A 214 -13.05 -16.43 8.45
CA LYS A 214 -12.39 -15.16 8.73
C LYS A 214 -10.87 -15.29 8.68
N ILE A 215 -10.21 -14.26 8.19
CA ILE A 215 -8.75 -14.11 8.20
C ILE A 215 -8.40 -12.93 9.10
N ALA A 216 -7.57 -13.17 10.12
CA ALA A 216 -7.02 -12.12 10.96
C ALA A 216 -5.59 -11.78 10.54
N ILE A 217 -5.32 -10.50 10.31
CA ILE A 217 -3.99 -9.98 9.96
C ILE A 217 -3.61 -8.95 11.02
N SER A 218 -2.59 -9.26 11.81
CA SER A 218 -2.19 -8.39 12.91
C SER A 218 -1.55 -7.08 12.47
N GLY A 219 -0.94 -7.07 11.27
CA GLY A 219 0.11 -6.09 10.98
C GLY A 219 1.25 -6.24 11.99
N ASP A 220 1.97 -5.13 12.21
CA ASP A 220 2.95 -5.06 13.27
C ASP A 220 2.30 -4.69 14.61
N ILE A 221 2.64 -5.44 15.65
CA ILE A 221 2.06 -5.27 16.97
C ILE A 221 3.11 -5.30 18.07
N ARG A 222 2.73 -4.74 19.22
CA ARG A 222 3.47 -4.79 20.49
C ARG A 222 2.49 -5.04 21.64
N LEU A 223 3.04 -5.39 22.79
CA LEU A 223 2.31 -5.55 24.06
C LEU A 223 3.02 -4.80 25.20
N ARG A 224 3.74 -3.72 24.86
CA ARG A 224 4.62 -3.02 25.83
C ARG A 224 4.56 -1.49 25.74
N GLY A 225 3.85 -0.95 24.76
CA GLY A 225 3.62 0.47 24.62
C GLY A 225 2.40 0.93 25.41
N ARG A 226 2.12 2.23 25.31
CA ARG A 226 0.99 2.88 26.01
C ARG A 226 -0.38 2.42 25.51
N ARG A 227 -0.42 1.78 24.34
CA ARG A 227 -1.64 1.33 23.67
C ARG A 227 -1.82 -0.19 23.71
N ARG A 228 -1.11 -0.91 24.60
CA ARG A 228 -1.18 -2.38 24.75
C ARG A 228 -2.61 -2.92 24.74
N GLY A 229 -3.55 -2.24 25.41
CA GLY A 229 -4.95 -2.65 25.48
C GLY A 229 -5.65 -2.73 24.12
N ASP A 230 -5.19 -1.94 23.13
CA ASP A 230 -5.71 -2.00 21.76
C ASP A 230 -5.31 -3.33 21.08
N THR A 231 -4.05 -3.77 21.24
CA THR A 231 -3.61 -5.10 20.75
C THR A 231 -4.36 -6.23 21.45
N GLU A 232 -4.57 -6.13 22.76
CA GLU A 232 -5.33 -7.14 23.52
C GLU A 232 -6.79 -7.22 23.05
N ALA A 233 -7.41 -6.07 22.75
CA ALA A 233 -8.76 -6.04 22.17
C ALA A 233 -8.80 -6.68 20.78
N PHE A 234 -7.84 -6.37 19.91
CA PHE A 234 -7.72 -7.03 18.60
C PHE A 234 -7.60 -8.55 18.74
N PHE A 235 -6.75 -9.04 19.66
CA PHE A 235 -6.60 -10.49 19.88
C PHE A 235 -7.89 -11.16 20.33
N LYS A 236 -8.64 -10.53 21.23
CA LYS A 236 -9.93 -11.06 21.67
C LYS A 236 -10.87 -11.25 20.47
N GLU A 237 -11.03 -10.21 19.65
CA GLU A 237 -11.92 -10.26 18.49
C GLU A 237 -11.41 -11.20 17.39
N ALA A 238 -10.09 -11.35 17.23
CA ALA A 238 -9.47 -12.27 16.28
C ALA A 238 -9.57 -13.75 16.70
N MET A 239 -9.64 -14.05 18.00
CA MET A 239 -9.87 -15.42 18.48
C MET A 239 -11.34 -15.85 18.36
N ASP A 240 -12.26 -14.89 18.44
CA ASP A 240 -13.70 -15.08 18.21
C ASP A 240 -14.05 -15.15 16.71
N ALA A 241 -13.05 -15.02 15.82
CA ALA A 241 -13.19 -14.87 14.37
C ALA A 241 -13.46 -16.18 13.64
#